data_AF-G8RID7-F1
#
_entry.id   AF-G8RID7-F1
#
_cell.length_a   1.000
_cell.length_b   1.000
_cell.length_c   1.000
_cell.angle_alpha   90.00
_cell.angle_beta   90.00
_cell.angle_gamma   90.00
#
_symmetry.space_group_name_H-M   'P 1'
#
loop_
_entity.id
_entity.type
_entity.pdbx_description
1 polymer ?
#
loop_
_entity_poly.entity_id
_entity_poly.type
_entity_poly.pdbx_seq_one_letter_code
_entity_poly.pdbx_strand_id
1 'polypeptide(L)'
;MAIKNLSSTDFESTITDNPIVLIDYWASWCGPCRSFAPVFDRSAQSHPDVVHAKVDTEAEGQLAAALEIQSIPTVMAFRDGVLVYRQPGALPAAALEDLIIRVKGLDMAAVHAKIAAARS
;
A
#
# COMPACT_ATOMS: atom_id res chain seq x y z
N MET A 1 -5.88 -0.32 -15.19
CA MET A 1 -5.98 -1.69 -14.61
C MET A 1 -6.99 -1.67 -13.47
N ALA A 2 -7.48 -2.84 -13.06
CA ALA A 2 -8.41 -2.97 -11.94
C ALA A 2 -7.67 -2.91 -10.59
N ILE A 3 -8.26 -2.23 -9.61
CA ILE A 3 -7.82 -2.30 -8.21
C ILE A 3 -8.09 -3.70 -7.68
N LYS A 4 -7.13 -4.25 -6.95
CA LYS A 4 -7.26 -5.56 -6.31
C LYS A 4 -7.76 -5.42 -4.88
N ASN A 5 -8.83 -6.10 -4.51
CA ASN A 5 -9.21 -6.22 -3.09
C ASN A 5 -8.43 -7.38 -2.48
N LEU A 6 -7.69 -7.11 -1.41
CA LEU A 6 -6.89 -8.11 -0.72
C LEU A 6 -7.60 -8.59 0.53
N SER A 7 -7.38 -9.86 0.82
CA SER A 7 -7.73 -10.52 2.06
C SER A 7 -6.49 -11.13 2.69
N SER A 8 -6.68 -11.71 3.86
CA SER A 8 -5.65 -12.46 4.57
C SER A 8 -5.03 -13.58 3.73
N THR A 9 -5.77 -14.13 2.74
CA THR A 9 -5.31 -15.27 1.92
C THR A 9 -4.37 -14.89 0.79
N ASP A 10 -4.46 -13.66 0.27
CA ASP A 10 -3.71 -13.24 -0.90
C ASP A 10 -2.80 -12.03 -0.64
N PHE A 11 -2.82 -11.47 0.57
CA PHE A 11 -1.98 -10.34 0.94
C PHE A 11 -0.49 -10.64 0.75
N GLU A 12 0.01 -11.72 1.34
CA GLU A 12 1.43 -12.07 1.33
C GLU A 12 1.94 -12.31 -0.09
N SER A 13 1.28 -13.19 -0.84
CA SER A 13 1.64 -13.46 -2.23
C SER A 13 1.56 -12.21 -3.10
N THR A 14 0.59 -11.32 -2.86
CA THR A 14 0.51 -10.06 -3.62
C THR A 14 1.73 -9.19 -3.40
N ILE A 15 2.17 -8.99 -2.14
CA ILE A 15 3.32 -8.12 -1.84
C ILE A 15 4.66 -8.75 -2.24
N THR A 16 4.77 -10.08 -2.30
CA THR A 16 6.01 -10.77 -2.69
C THR A 16 6.12 -10.98 -4.19
N ASP A 17 5.02 -11.26 -4.88
CA ASP A 17 5.03 -11.64 -6.30
C ASP A 17 5.02 -10.43 -7.23
N ASN A 18 4.82 -9.22 -6.69
CA ASN A 18 4.74 -7.99 -7.47
C ASN A 18 5.84 -7.01 -7.03
N PRO A 19 6.56 -6.38 -7.98
CA PRO A 19 7.65 -5.47 -7.64
C PRO A 19 7.21 -4.28 -6.79
N ILE A 20 6.03 -3.71 -7.05
CA ILE A 20 5.48 -2.60 -6.28
C ILE A 20 4.01 -2.85 -6.00
N VAL A 21 3.64 -2.75 -4.73
CA VAL A 21 2.25 -2.81 -4.27
C VAL A 21 1.95 -1.60 -3.42
N LEU A 22 0.90 -0.86 -3.78
CA LEU A 22 0.37 0.24 -3.01
C LEU A 22 -1.00 -0.17 -2.45
N ILE A 23 -1.20 -0.05 -1.14
CA ILE A 23 -2.38 -0.56 -0.46
C ILE A 23 -3.08 0.56 0.30
N ASP A 24 -4.38 0.74 0.04
CA ASP A 24 -5.30 1.60 0.80
C ASP A 24 -6.13 0.76 1.77
N TYR A 25 -5.94 0.97 3.08
CA TYR A 25 -6.73 0.35 4.14
C TYR A 25 -7.90 1.25 4.48
N TRP A 26 -9.13 0.76 4.29
CA TRP A 26 -10.32 1.61 4.25
C TRP A 26 -11.54 0.93 4.91
N ALA A 27 -12.60 1.71 5.09
CA ALA A 27 -13.94 1.21 5.45
C ALA A 27 -15.03 2.07 4.81
N SER A 28 -16.24 1.52 4.66
CA SER A 28 -17.35 2.18 3.94
C SER A 28 -17.87 3.45 4.62
N TRP A 29 -17.92 3.43 5.96
CA TRP A 29 -18.38 4.56 6.77
C TRP A 29 -17.36 5.70 6.87
N CYS A 30 -16.10 5.44 6.54
CA CYS A 30 -15.00 6.41 6.64
C CYS A 30 -15.10 7.49 5.56
N GLY A 31 -15.48 8.71 5.97
CA GLY A 31 -15.59 9.88 5.08
C GLY A 31 -14.29 10.22 4.33
N PRO A 32 -13.12 10.31 5.01
CA PRO A 32 -11.85 10.53 4.34
C PRO A 32 -11.49 9.43 3.33
N CYS A 33 -11.80 8.17 3.63
CA CYS A 33 -11.57 7.04 2.72
C CYS A 33 -12.37 7.19 1.42
N ARG A 34 -13.65 7.56 1.52
CA ARG A 34 -14.49 7.84 0.34
C ARG A 34 -13.96 8.99 -0.51
N SER A 35 -13.35 10.00 0.12
CA SER A 35 -12.74 11.14 -0.58
C SER A 35 -11.42 10.75 -1.25
N PHE A 36 -10.68 9.81 -0.66
CA PHE A 36 -9.41 9.30 -1.19
C PHE A 36 -9.59 8.32 -2.35
N ALA A 37 -10.64 7.49 -2.32
CA ALA A 37 -10.93 6.49 -3.35
C ALA A 37 -10.77 6.99 -4.80
N PRO A 38 -11.39 8.11 -5.24
CA PRO A 38 -11.23 8.58 -6.62
C PRO A 38 -9.80 9.04 -6.96
N VAL A 39 -9.01 9.47 -5.98
CA VAL A 39 -7.58 9.79 -6.17
C VAL A 39 -6.79 8.51 -6.40
N PHE A 40 -7.03 7.49 -5.57
CA PHE A 40 -6.39 6.19 -5.67
C PHE A 40 -6.74 5.47 -6.99
N ASP A 41 -8.00 5.53 -7.43
CA ASP A 41 -8.47 4.97 -8.69
C ASP A 41 -7.75 5.59 -9.90
N ARG A 42 -7.55 6.91 -9.92
CA ARG A 42 -6.81 7.59 -10.99
C ARG A 42 -5.32 7.22 -10.99
N SER A 43 -4.73 7.07 -9.81
CA SER A 43 -3.35 6.59 -9.67
C SER A 43 -3.20 5.19 -10.26
N ALA A 44 -4.13 4.28 -9.95
CA ALA A 44 -4.15 2.91 -10.49
C ALA A 44 -4.27 2.86 -12.03
N GLN A 45 -4.95 3.84 -12.62
CA GLN A 45 -5.02 3.98 -14.08
C GLN A 45 -3.73 4.53 -14.69
N SER A 46 -3.07 5.45 -14.00
CA SER A 46 -1.86 6.14 -14.46
C SER A 46 -0.59 5.29 -14.29
N HIS A 47 -0.60 4.34 -13.36
CA HIS A 47 0.53 3.43 -13.08
C HIS A 47 0.11 1.96 -13.19
N PRO A 48 -0.10 1.44 -14.41
CA PRO A 48 -0.42 0.02 -14.61
C PRO A 48 0.73 -0.93 -14.23
N ASP A 49 1.94 -0.40 -14.01
CA ASP A 49 3.11 -1.13 -13.51
C ASP A 49 3.14 -1.27 -11.98
N VAL A 50 2.19 -0.64 -11.26
CA VAL A 50 2.06 -0.70 -9.81
C VAL A 50 0.75 -1.38 -9.45
N VAL A 51 0.81 -2.42 -8.63
CA VAL A 51 -0.40 -3.05 -8.11
C VAL A 51 -1.03 -2.11 -7.09
N HIS A 52 -2.20 -1.57 -7.44
CA HIS A 52 -3.04 -0.82 -6.53
C HIS A 52 -4.03 -1.78 -5.88
N ALA A 53 -3.95 -1.88 -4.56
CA ALA A 53 -4.75 -2.80 -3.77
C ALA A 53 -5.51 -2.07 -2.67
N LYS A 54 -6.59 -2.69 -2.20
CA LYS A 54 -7.41 -2.20 -1.10
C LYS A 54 -7.67 -3.29 -0.10
N VAL A 55 -7.64 -2.96 1.18
CA VAL A 55 -8.04 -3.85 2.28
C VAL A 55 -9.19 -3.19 3.02
N ASP A 56 -10.35 -3.84 3.03
CA ASP A 56 -11.47 -3.42 3.87
C ASP A 56 -11.21 -3.89 5.30
N THR A 57 -11.00 -2.94 6.21
CA THR A 57 -10.65 -3.25 7.61
C THR A 57 -11.82 -3.81 8.41
N GLU A 58 -13.07 -3.64 7.94
CA GLU A 58 -14.24 -4.26 8.56
C GLU A 58 -14.35 -5.74 8.17
N ALA A 59 -14.06 -6.06 6.91
CA ALA A 59 -14.07 -7.44 6.43
C ALA A 59 -12.83 -8.22 6.89
N GLU A 60 -11.66 -7.58 6.92
CA GLU A 60 -10.37 -8.21 7.17
C GLU A 60 -9.77 -7.78 8.52
N GLY A 61 -10.57 -7.86 9.60
CA GLY A 61 -10.19 -7.37 10.91
C GLY A 61 -8.91 -8.01 11.49
N GLN A 62 -8.68 -9.31 11.25
CA GLN A 62 -7.45 -9.98 11.69
C GLN A 62 -6.20 -9.48 10.95
N LEU A 63 -6.30 -9.30 9.63
CA LEU A 63 -5.22 -8.73 8.82
C LEU A 63 -4.93 -7.28 9.23
N ALA A 64 -5.98 -6.47 9.41
CA ALA A 64 -5.84 -5.10 9.88
C ALA A 64 -5.16 -5.03 11.26
N ALA A 65 -5.50 -5.95 12.18
CA ALA A 65 -4.85 -6.06 13.47
C ALA A 65 -3.39 -6.50 13.37
N ALA A 66 -3.08 -7.52 12.56
CA ALA A 66 -1.72 -8.00 12.32
C ALA A 66 -0.81 -6.93 11.70
N LEU A 67 -1.38 -6.04 10.89
CA LEU A 67 -0.71 -4.89 10.30
C LEU A 67 -0.79 -3.64 11.18
N GLU A 68 -1.34 -3.75 12.39
CA GLU A 68 -1.48 -2.67 13.37
C GLU A 68 -2.19 -1.42 12.82
N ILE A 69 -3.21 -1.59 11.97
CA ILE A 69 -3.97 -0.48 11.40
C ILE A 69 -4.80 0.19 12.50
N GLN A 70 -4.38 1.37 12.95
CA GLN A 70 -5.03 2.12 14.03
C GLN A 70 -5.92 3.28 13.54
N SER A 71 -5.77 3.68 12.28
CA SER A 71 -6.57 4.75 11.67
C SER A 71 -6.75 4.50 10.18
N ILE A 72 -7.86 4.98 9.64
CA ILE A 72 -8.20 4.84 8.23
C ILE A 72 -8.56 6.20 7.60
N PRO A 73 -8.22 6.43 6.32
CA PRO A 73 -7.44 5.51 5.49
C PRO A 73 -5.99 5.43 5.98
N THR A 74 -5.33 4.31 5.75
CA THR A 74 -3.86 4.19 5.89
C THR A 74 -3.33 3.79 4.52
N VAL A 75 -2.21 4.35 4.10
CA VAL A 75 -1.54 3.97 2.86
C VAL A 75 -0.23 3.26 3.21
N MET A 76 -0.03 2.08 2.64
CA MET A 76 1.26 1.38 2.67
C MET A 76 1.79 1.17 1.27
N ALA A 77 3.11 1.26 1.11
CA ALA A 77 3.79 0.86 -0.11
C ALA A 77 4.81 -0.24 0.20
N PHE A 78 4.74 -1.30 -0.60
CA PHE A 78 5.67 -2.40 -0.61
C PHE A 78 6.50 -2.36 -1.89
N ARG A 79 7.79 -2.64 -1.75
CA ARG A 79 8.74 -2.79 -2.85
C ARG A 79 9.49 -4.10 -2.66
N ASP A 80 9.34 -5.02 -3.60
CA ASP A 80 9.94 -6.37 -3.56
C ASP A 80 9.66 -7.08 -2.21
N GLY A 81 8.42 -7.06 -1.74
CA GLY A 81 8.00 -7.64 -0.45
C GLY A 81 8.37 -6.84 0.80
N VAL A 82 9.14 -5.75 0.67
CA VAL A 82 9.57 -4.92 1.80
C VAL A 82 8.61 -3.74 1.99
N LEU A 83 8.11 -3.55 3.21
CA LEU A 83 7.37 -2.34 3.59
C LEU A 83 8.31 -1.14 3.59
N VAL A 84 8.14 -0.22 2.63
CA VAL A 84 9.01 0.96 2.46
C VAL A 84 8.30 2.27 2.80
N TYR A 85 6.98 2.25 2.93
CA TYR A 85 6.18 3.40 3.33
C TYR A 85 4.95 2.96 4.10
N ARG A 86 4.63 3.70 5.16
CA ARG A 86 3.40 3.56 5.94
C ARG A 86 3.02 4.93 6.47
N GLN A 87 1.83 5.42 6.11
CA GLN A 87 1.32 6.66 6.67
C GLN A 87 -0.20 6.60 6.83
N PRO A 88 -0.73 6.97 8.01
CA PRO A 88 -2.16 7.20 8.17
C PRO A 88 -2.60 8.50 7.48
N GLY A 89 -3.84 8.51 7.01
CA GLY A 89 -4.49 9.63 6.35
C GLY A 89 -4.51 9.52 4.83
N ALA A 90 -5.49 10.22 4.24
CA ALA A 90 -5.65 10.32 2.79
C ALA A 90 -4.52 11.16 2.19
N LEU A 91 -3.96 10.72 1.06
CA LEU A 91 -2.97 11.49 0.32
C LEU A 91 -3.62 12.32 -0.80
N PRO A 92 -3.29 13.61 -0.93
CA PRO A 92 -3.58 14.36 -2.15
C PRO A 92 -2.92 13.72 -3.37
N ALA A 93 -3.49 13.93 -4.57
CA ALA A 93 -3.00 13.30 -5.80
C ALA A 93 -1.51 13.54 -6.06
N ALA A 94 -1.00 14.76 -5.86
CA ALA A 94 0.41 15.08 -6.02
C ALA A 94 1.30 14.30 -5.03
N ALA A 95 0.89 14.18 -3.77
CA ALA A 95 1.65 13.45 -2.77
C ALA A 95 1.66 11.93 -3.04
N LEU A 96 0.57 11.40 -3.61
CA LEU A 96 0.47 10.01 -4.03
C LEU A 96 1.40 9.72 -5.23
N GLU A 97 1.43 10.62 -6.22
CA GLU A 97 2.37 10.55 -7.35
C GLU A 97 3.82 10.58 -6.85
N ASP A 98 4.16 11.54 -6.00
CA ASP A 98 5.51 11.67 -5.43
C ASP A 98 5.91 10.41 -4.64
N LEU A 99 4.98 9.79 -3.92
CA LEU A 99 5.21 8.51 -3.25
C LEU A 99 5.57 7.42 -4.27
N ILE A 100 4.81 7.28 -5.36
CA ILE A 100 5.06 6.26 -6.38
C ILE A 100 6.42 6.47 -7.04
N ILE A 101 6.76 7.71 -7.41
CA ILE A 101 8.06 8.05 -8.00
C ILE A 101 9.19 7.67 -7.04
N ARG A 102 9.08 8.03 -5.76
CA ARG A 102 10.10 7.69 -4.74
C ARG A 102 10.25 6.19 -4.57
N VAL A 103 9.15 5.44 -4.49
CA VAL A 103 9.18 3.97 -4.35
C VAL A 103 9.81 3.31 -5.57
N LYS A 104 9.49 3.78 -6.79
CA LYS A 104 10.12 3.31 -8.03
C LYS A 104 11.62 3.59 -8.08
N GLY A 105 12.05 4.70 -7.48
CA GLY A 105 13.45 5.13 -7.44
C GLY A 105 14.28 4.54 -6.29
N LEU A 106 13.72 3.67 -5.43
CA LEU A 106 14.48 3.07 -4.33
C LEU A 106 15.57 2.12 -4.86
N ASP A 107 16.80 2.30 -4.36
CA ASP A 107 17.88 1.32 -4.53
C ASP A 107 17.64 0.13 -3.59
N MET A 108 17.00 -0.90 -4.12
CA MET A 108 16.64 -2.08 -3.35
C MET A 108 17.84 -2.94 -2.96
N ALA A 109 18.97 -2.86 -3.67
CA ALA A 109 20.19 -3.52 -3.23
C ALA A 109 20.69 -2.90 -1.92
N ALA A 110 20.69 -1.57 -1.84
CA ALA A 110 21.04 -0.86 -0.62
C ALA A 110 20.02 -1.10 0.51
N VAL A 111 18.72 -1.14 0.21
CA VAL A 111 17.67 -1.43 1.21
C VAL A 111 17.83 -2.83 1.79
N HIS A 112 18.01 -3.86 0.96
CA HIS A 112 18.21 -5.23 1.42
C HIS A 112 19.50 -5.39 2.22
N ALA A 113 20.59 -4.74 1.81
CA ALA A 113 21.84 -4.77 2.57
C ALA A 113 21.66 -4.18 3.98
N LYS A 114 20.91 -3.09 4.13
CA LYS A 114 20.59 -2.49 5.44
C LYS A 114 19.73 -3.41 6.30
N ILE A 115 18.70 -4.04 5.72
CA ILE A 115 17.83 -4.97 6.46
C ILE A 115 18.63 -6.19 6.94
N ALA A 116 19.51 -6.75 6.10
CA ALA A 116 20.36 -7.87 6.47
C ALA A 116 21.30 -7.51 7.63
N ALA A 117 21.92 -6.33 7.58
CA ALA A 117 22.81 -5.83 8.64
C ALA A 117 22.09 -5.50 9.95
N ALA A 118 20.80 -5.13 9.92
CA ALA A 118 20.00 -4.86 11.12
C ALA A 118 19.52 -6.13 11.84
N ARG A 119 19.62 -7.30 11.19
CA ARG A 119 19.20 -8.61 11.73
C ARG A 119 20.37 -9.44 12.28
N SER A 120 21.60 -8.94 12.18
CA SER A 120 22.84 -9.53 12.74
C SER A 120 23.26 -8.84 14.01
#